data_AF-A0A536WS18-F1
#
_entry.id   AF-A0A536WS18-F1
#
_cell.length_a   1.000
_cell.length_b   1.000
_cell.length_c   1.000
_cell.angle_alpha   90.00
_cell.angle_beta   90.00
_cell.angle_gamma   90.00
#
_symmetry.space_group_name_H-M   'P 1'
#
loop_
_entity.id
_entity.type
_entity.pdbx_description
1 polymer ?
#
loop_
_entity_poly.entity_id
_entity_poly.type
_entity_poly.pdbx_seq_one_letter_code
_entity_poly.pdbx_strand_id
1 'polypeptide(L)'
;MHLLIPFASAVSEASTHVVRDLNLPHLTKLLARMTPAQRFGTDEYSLSTPHERALADALGWHGDDGALPWAARSAAADGIATHDHAWGLLTPVHWHVGRDHISLLDPAALKLADSESRQLLDAIRHLFDSEGWIVEYGATTRWYAAHDTLAGLASASLDRVIGRNVDLWLPNHPKARGIRRLQNEVQMLLYNHPINDEREARGELAVNSFWLSGCGRPQPATPHEALEIDDSLRAPLLADDW
;
A
#
# COMPACT_ATOMS: atom_id res chain seq x y z
N MET A 1 14.03 -22.87 -1.55
CA MET A 1 13.22 -22.16 -0.56
C MET A 1 13.84 -20.80 -0.36
N HIS A 2 13.17 -19.74 -0.81
CA HIS A 2 13.51 -18.37 -0.50
C HIS A 2 12.48 -17.88 0.51
N LEU A 3 12.93 -17.37 1.65
CA LEU A 3 12.06 -16.83 2.68
C LEU A 3 12.30 -15.32 2.75
N LEU A 4 11.24 -14.55 2.53
CA LEU A 4 11.22 -13.12 2.79
C LEU A 4 10.43 -12.90 4.08
N ILE A 5 11.03 -12.19 5.05
CA ILE A 5 10.37 -11.81 6.29
C ILE A 5 10.28 -10.28 6.31
N PRO A 6 9.21 -9.69 5.75
CA PRO A 6 8.95 -8.27 5.86
C PRO A 6 8.85 -7.81 7.32
N PHE A 7 9.04 -6.51 7.56
CA PHE A 7 8.83 -5.87 8.87
C PHE A 7 9.70 -6.40 10.03
N ALA A 8 10.74 -7.19 9.75
CA ALA A 8 11.63 -7.76 10.78
C ALA A 8 12.55 -6.75 11.48
N SER A 9 12.59 -5.50 11.02
CA SER A 9 13.36 -4.41 11.66
C SER A 9 12.83 -3.05 11.21
N ALA A 10 12.95 -2.03 12.07
CA ALA A 10 12.77 -0.64 11.71
C ALA A 10 14.07 0.16 11.89
N VAL A 11 14.10 1.38 11.34
CA VAL A 11 15.19 2.34 11.55
C VAL A 11 15.07 3.12 12.85
N SER A 12 14.02 2.90 13.64
CA SER A 12 13.81 3.58 14.92
C SER A 12 14.86 3.15 15.96
N GLU A 13 15.21 4.05 16.89
CA GLU A 13 16.14 3.74 17.97
C GLU A 13 15.62 2.59 18.85
N ALA A 14 14.31 2.58 19.14
CA ALA A 14 13.66 1.52 19.91
C ALA A 14 13.84 0.14 19.24
N SER A 15 13.55 0.04 17.94
CA SER A 15 13.76 -1.20 17.18
C SER A 15 15.22 -1.65 17.20
N THR A 16 16.15 -0.71 16.98
CA THR A 16 17.58 -1.01 16.93
C THR A 16 18.10 -1.54 18.27
N HIS A 17 17.62 -0.98 19.38
CA HIS A 17 17.96 -1.46 20.71
C HIS A 17 17.40 -2.86 20.98
N VAL A 18 16.12 -3.10 20.70
CA VAL A 18 15.49 -4.40 20.95
C VAL A 18 16.14 -5.50 20.10
N VAL A 19 16.33 -5.26 18.80
CA VAL A 19 16.97 -6.24 17.89
C VAL A 19 18.36 -6.65 18.35
N ARG A 20 19.12 -5.76 19.00
CA ARG A 20 20.44 -6.07 19.54
C ARG A 20 20.41 -7.05 20.70
N ASP A 21 19.36 -6.99 21.53
CA ASP A 21 19.23 -7.76 22.76
C ASP A 21 18.40 -9.05 22.57
N LEU A 22 17.75 -9.22 21.40
CA LEU A 22 16.99 -10.43 21.07
C LEU A 22 17.87 -11.69 21.03
N ASN A 23 17.46 -12.71 21.79
CA ASN A 23 18.10 -14.02 21.76
C ASN A 23 17.57 -14.89 20.61
N LEU A 24 18.24 -14.85 19.46
CA LEU A 24 17.83 -15.56 18.24
C LEU A 24 18.85 -16.66 17.84
N PRO A 25 19.04 -17.72 18.65
CA PRO A 25 20.14 -18.67 18.47
C PRO A 25 20.07 -19.44 17.15
N HIS A 26 18.86 -19.69 16.63
CA HIS A 26 18.68 -20.34 15.33
C HIS A 26 19.03 -19.41 14.17
N LEU A 27 18.63 -18.13 14.25
CA LEU A 27 18.98 -17.13 13.25
C LEU A 27 20.48 -16.90 13.23
N THR A 28 21.13 -16.76 14.39
CA THR A 28 22.59 -16.61 14.48
C THR A 28 23.33 -17.79 13.83
N LYS A 29 22.90 -19.03 14.10
CA LYS A 29 23.46 -20.24 13.48
C LYS A 29 23.26 -20.26 11.96
N LEU A 30 22.11 -19.79 11.48
CA LEU A 30 21.81 -19.71 10.06
C LEU A 30 22.66 -18.65 9.36
N LEU A 31 22.68 -17.42 9.89
CA LEU A 31 23.42 -16.29 9.34
C LEU A 31 24.93 -16.55 9.26
N ALA A 32 25.49 -17.30 10.22
CA ALA A 32 26.90 -17.71 10.19
C ALA A 32 27.27 -18.59 8.97
N ARG A 33 26.27 -19.15 8.27
CA ARG A 33 26.44 -19.97 7.06
C ARG A 33 26.06 -19.23 5.78
N MET A 34 25.62 -17.97 5.88
CA MET A 34 25.15 -17.16 4.78
C MET A 34 26.14 -16.04 4.47
N THR A 35 26.15 -15.59 3.22
CA THR A 35 26.89 -14.41 2.81
C THR A 35 25.89 -13.31 2.46
N PRO A 36 26.02 -12.10 3.04
CA PRO A 36 25.21 -10.97 2.62
C PRO A 36 25.37 -10.73 1.13
N ALA A 37 24.26 -10.68 0.40
CA ALA A 37 24.25 -10.37 -1.02
C ALA A 37 23.94 -8.89 -1.21
N GLN A 38 22.70 -8.58 -1.58
CA GLN A 38 22.24 -7.21 -1.81
C GLN A 38 21.54 -6.64 -0.58
N ARG A 39 21.70 -5.32 -0.40
CA ARG A 39 20.94 -4.55 0.59
C ARG A 39 19.95 -3.65 -0.14
N PHE A 40 18.69 -3.70 0.28
CA PHE A 40 17.62 -2.86 -0.23
C PHE A 40 17.18 -1.85 0.85
N GLY A 41 16.77 -0.66 0.42
CA GLY A 41 16.08 0.32 1.28
C GLY A 41 16.87 0.81 2.49
N THR A 42 17.81 1.72 2.26
CA THR A 42 18.53 2.44 3.34
C THR A 42 17.93 3.80 3.68
N ASP A 43 16.97 4.26 2.88
CA ASP A 43 16.29 5.55 3.04
C ASP A 43 14.89 5.33 3.61
N GLU A 44 14.60 5.97 4.73
CA GLU A 44 13.30 5.94 5.40
C GLU A 44 12.20 6.58 4.54
N TYR A 45 12.56 7.51 3.65
CA TYR A 45 11.66 8.26 2.79
C TYR A 45 11.57 7.71 1.35
N SER A 46 12.17 6.54 1.10
CA SER A 46 11.89 5.83 -0.16
C SER A 46 10.43 5.40 -0.22
N LEU A 47 9.80 5.61 -1.38
CA LEU A 47 8.38 5.36 -1.64
C LEU A 47 8.04 3.86 -1.56
N SER A 48 8.94 3.01 -2.05
CA SER A 48 8.83 1.56 -1.89
C SER A 48 9.45 1.13 -0.56
N THR A 49 8.84 0.15 0.09
CA THR A 49 9.46 -0.50 1.26
C THR A 49 10.66 -1.37 0.82
N PRO A 50 11.61 -1.68 1.73
CA PRO A 50 12.75 -2.52 1.39
C PRO A 50 12.34 -3.93 0.93
N HIS A 51 11.29 -4.49 1.54
CA HIS A 51 10.82 -5.83 1.21
C HIS A 51 10.07 -5.87 -0.13
N GLU A 52 9.27 -4.86 -0.47
CA GLU A 52 8.70 -4.73 -1.82
C GLU A 52 9.82 -4.63 -2.86
N ARG A 53 10.88 -3.86 -2.61
CA ARG A 53 12.00 -3.78 -3.55
C ARG A 53 12.71 -5.11 -3.73
N ALA A 54 12.97 -5.84 -2.64
CA ALA A 54 13.55 -7.18 -2.68
C ALA A 54 12.64 -8.19 -3.42
N LEU A 55 11.32 -8.11 -3.19
CA LEU A 55 10.35 -8.96 -3.84
C LEU A 55 10.26 -8.67 -5.35
N ALA A 56 10.26 -7.40 -5.76
CA ALA A 56 10.30 -7.02 -7.17
C ALA A 56 11.56 -7.53 -7.87
N ASP A 57 12.72 -7.40 -7.22
CA ASP A 57 13.99 -7.93 -7.74
C ASP A 57 13.94 -9.45 -7.93
N ALA A 58 13.42 -10.19 -6.93
CA ALA A 58 13.23 -11.64 -7.03
C ALA A 58 12.25 -12.07 -8.14
N LEU A 59 11.28 -11.22 -8.51
CA LEU A 59 10.37 -11.45 -9.63
C LEU A 59 10.99 -11.04 -10.98
N GLY A 60 12.16 -10.42 -10.99
CA GLY A 60 12.78 -9.86 -12.19
C GLY A 60 12.07 -8.61 -12.71
N TRP A 61 11.35 -7.88 -11.85
CA TRP A 61 10.69 -6.64 -12.21
C TRP A 61 11.66 -5.46 -12.18
N HIS A 62 11.37 -4.46 -13.01
CA HIS A 62 12.16 -3.24 -13.11
C HIS A 62 11.28 -2.01 -12.92
N GLY A 63 11.79 -1.02 -12.19
CA GLY A 63 11.09 0.22 -11.94
C GLY A 63 11.88 1.10 -10.97
N ASP A 64 11.65 2.40 -11.08
CA ASP A 64 12.15 3.37 -10.11
C ASP A 64 11.41 3.24 -8.77
N ASP A 65 11.88 3.96 -7.77
CA ASP A 65 11.24 4.00 -6.46
C ASP A 65 9.77 4.47 -6.55
N GLY A 66 8.86 3.71 -5.94
CA GLY A 66 7.42 3.93 -6.03
C GLY A 66 6.75 3.60 -7.37
N ALA A 67 7.48 3.08 -8.36
CA ALA A 67 6.98 2.80 -9.71
C ALA A 67 6.99 1.29 -10.04
N LEU A 68 6.62 0.46 -9.06
CA LEU A 68 6.53 -1.00 -9.19
C LEU A 68 5.06 -1.43 -9.36
N PRO A 69 4.75 -2.39 -10.27
CA PRO A 69 3.38 -2.70 -10.68
C PRO A 69 2.65 -3.64 -9.72
N TRP A 70 2.69 -3.34 -8.42
CA TRP A 70 2.03 -4.13 -7.38
C TRP A 70 0.52 -4.21 -7.57
N ALA A 71 -0.11 -3.11 -8.00
CA ALA A 71 -1.56 -3.08 -8.22
C ALA A 71 -2.00 -4.08 -9.29
N ALA A 72 -1.28 -4.13 -10.42
CA ALA A 72 -1.52 -5.08 -11.49
C ALA A 72 -1.39 -6.54 -11.01
N ARG A 73 -0.36 -6.85 -10.21
CA ARG A 73 -0.21 -8.21 -9.67
C ARG A 73 -1.33 -8.58 -8.71
N SER A 74 -1.71 -7.68 -7.81
CA SER A 74 -2.80 -7.92 -6.87
C SER A 74 -4.15 -8.05 -7.59
N ALA A 75 -4.41 -7.21 -8.60
CA ALA A 75 -5.61 -7.31 -9.42
C ALA A 75 -5.71 -8.67 -10.13
N ALA A 76 -4.61 -9.14 -10.74
CA ALA A 76 -4.57 -10.45 -11.37
C ALA A 76 -4.80 -11.60 -10.35
N ALA A 77 -4.26 -11.48 -9.14
CA ALA A 77 -4.48 -12.45 -8.06
C ALA A 77 -5.94 -12.47 -7.56
N ASP A 78 -6.61 -11.31 -7.57
CA ASP A 78 -8.05 -11.17 -7.27
C ASP A 78 -8.95 -11.54 -8.48
N GLY A 79 -8.37 -12.05 -9.58
CA GLY A 79 -9.11 -12.56 -10.75
C GLY A 79 -9.47 -11.52 -11.80
N ILE A 80 -8.92 -10.31 -11.73
CA ILE A 80 -9.16 -9.22 -12.68
C ILE A 80 -8.22 -9.36 -13.88
N ALA A 81 -8.79 -9.29 -15.09
CA ALA A 81 -8.01 -9.30 -16.33
C ALA A 81 -7.29 -7.96 -16.52
N THR A 82 -5.98 -7.96 -16.27
CA THR A 82 -5.19 -6.71 -16.27
C THR A 82 -4.80 -6.22 -17.66
N HIS A 83 -4.69 -7.13 -18.63
CA HIS A 83 -4.21 -6.85 -19.99
C HIS A 83 -2.89 -6.03 -19.97
N ASP A 84 -2.75 -5.03 -20.84
CA ASP A 84 -1.57 -4.15 -20.85
C ASP A 84 -1.84 -2.81 -20.14
N HIS A 85 -2.96 -2.63 -19.45
CA HIS A 85 -3.31 -1.35 -18.81
C HIS A 85 -2.36 -1.00 -17.66
N ALA A 86 -2.15 0.30 -17.42
CA ALA A 86 -1.48 0.74 -16.20
C ALA A 86 -2.49 0.76 -15.05
N TRP A 87 -2.24 -0.03 -14.02
CA TRP A 87 -3.12 -0.20 -12.85
C TRP A 87 -2.55 0.52 -11.63
N GLY A 88 -3.44 0.93 -10.73
CA GLY A 88 -3.15 1.44 -9.40
C GLY A 88 -4.11 0.86 -8.36
N LEU A 89 -3.62 0.61 -7.16
CA LEU A 89 -4.40 0.11 -6.04
C LEU A 89 -4.98 1.31 -5.30
N LEU A 90 -6.31 1.40 -5.26
CA LEU A 90 -7.07 2.37 -4.50
C LEU A 90 -7.48 1.73 -3.18
N THR A 91 -6.73 2.01 -2.11
CA THR A 91 -7.07 1.53 -0.77
C THR A 91 -8.03 2.54 -0.12
N PRO A 92 -9.27 2.18 0.24
CA PRO A 92 -10.13 3.06 1.03
C PRO A 92 -9.48 3.33 2.40
N VAL A 93 -9.43 4.60 2.81
CA VAL A 93 -8.74 5.02 4.03
C VAL A 93 -9.52 6.05 4.82
N HIS A 94 -9.13 6.19 6.10
CA HIS A 94 -9.47 7.33 6.92
C HIS A 94 -8.25 8.22 7.12
N TRP A 95 -8.31 9.44 6.61
CA TRP A 95 -7.38 10.51 6.93
C TRP A 95 -7.80 11.17 8.24
N HIS A 96 -6.94 11.07 9.24
CA HIS A 96 -7.11 11.73 10.52
C HIS A 96 -6.52 13.14 10.46
N VAL A 97 -7.37 14.14 10.65
CA VAL A 97 -6.95 15.54 10.68
C VAL A 97 -6.46 15.87 12.09
N GLY A 98 -5.13 15.88 12.27
CA GLY A 98 -4.49 16.33 13.50
C GLY A 98 -4.37 17.86 13.57
N ARG A 99 -3.73 18.36 14.64
CA ARG A 99 -3.45 19.79 14.79
C ARG A 99 -2.48 20.35 13.75
N ASP A 100 -1.42 19.59 13.48
CA ASP A 100 -0.28 20.08 12.67
C ASP A 100 -0.22 19.44 11.29
N HIS A 101 -0.78 18.23 11.14
CA HIS A 101 -0.73 17.47 9.89
C HIS A 101 -1.90 16.50 9.78
N ILE A 102 -2.11 16.00 8.55
CA ILE A 102 -3.04 14.93 8.25
C ILE A 102 -2.26 13.61 8.26
N SER A 103 -2.74 12.62 9.01
CA SER A 103 -2.17 11.27 9.01
C SER A 103 -3.14 10.24 8.43
N LEU A 104 -2.59 9.20 7.81
CA LEU A 104 -3.38 8.08 7.31
C LEU A 104 -3.43 6.99 8.40
N LEU A 105 -4.62 6.65 8.88
CA LEU A 105 -4.78 5.53 9.82
C LEU A 105 -4.66 4.19 9.09
N ASP A 106 -4.21 3.13 9.78
CA ASP A 106 -4.19 1.78 9.21
C ASP A 106 -5.59 1.43 8.67
N PRO A 107 -5.76 1.12 7.37
CA PRO A 107 -7.05 0.74 6.80
C PRO A 107 -7.70 -0.46 7.48
N ALA A 108 -6.94 -1.32 8.16
CA ALA A 108 -7.51 -2.39 8.98
C ALA A 108 -8.40 -1.86 10.12
N ALA A 109 -8.13 -0.66 10.63
CA ALA A 109 -8.93 -0.02 11.67
C ALA A 109 -10.33 0.40 11.18
N LEU A 110 -10.54 0.50 9.87
CA LEU A 110 -11.87 0.72 9.31
C LEU A 110 -12.81 -0.44 9.66
N LYS A 111 -12.32 -1.69 9.73
CA LYS A 111 -13.19 -2.88 9.87
C LYS A 111 -14.33 -2.89 8.83
N LEU A 112 -14.00 -2.49 7.60
CA LEU A 112 -14.97 -2.26 6.53
C LEU A 112 -15.62 -3.57 6.10
N ALA A 113 -16.95 -3.65 6.13
CA ALA A 113 -17.67 -4.81 5.59
C ALA A 113 -17.63 -4.82 4.05
N ASP A 114 -17.73 -6.00 3.44
CA ASP A 114 -17.74 -6.15 1.98
C ASP A 114 -18.86 -5.33 1.31
N SER A 115 -20.07 -5.38 1.88
CA SER A 115 -21.21 -4.61 1.38
C SER A 115 -21.03 -3.10 1.48
N GLU A 116 -20.38 -2.61 2.53
CA GLU A 116 -20.10 -1.17 2.70
C GLU A 116 -19.04 -0.72 1.71
N SER A 117 -17.97 -1.50 1.57
CA SER A 117 -16.89 -1.25 0.63
C SER A 117 -17.39 -1.17 -0.81
N ARG A 118 -18.25 -2.10 -1.23
CA ARG A 118 -18.87 -2.06 -2.57
C ARG A 118 -19.72 -0.82 -2.79
N GLN A 119 -20.57 -0.47 -1.82
CA GLN A 119 -21.41 0.73 -1.91
C GLN A 119 -20.58 2.02 -2.02
N LEU A 120 -19.49 2.11 -1.25
CA LEU A 120 -18.58 3.26 -1.32
C LEU A 120 -17.87 3.32 -2.68
N LEU A 121 -17.40 2.18 -3.22
CA LEU A 121 -16.80 2.12 -4.55
C LEU A 121 -17.81 2.54 -5.64
N ASP A 122 -19.03 2.03 -5.57
CA ASP A 122 -20.10 2.36 -6.52
C ASP A 122 -20.45 3.85 -6.46
N ALA A 123 -20.45 4.45 -5.27
CA ALA A 123 -20.67 5.88 -5.10
C ALA A 123 -19.59 6.70 -5.83
N ILE A 124 -18.31 6.37 -5.67
CA ILE A 124 -17.20 7.15 -6.28
C ILE A 124 -16.97 6.84 -7.76
N ARG A 125 -17.46 5.70 -8.27
CA ARG A 125 -17.19 5.18 -9.62
C ARG A 125 -17.41 6.22 -10.74
N HIS A 126 -18.48 7.02 -10.65
CA HIS A 126 -18.79 8.03 -11.65
C HIS A 126 -17.71 9.11 -11.82
N LEU A 127 -16.94 9.42 -10.75
CA LEU A 127 -15.83 10.38 -10.82
C LEU A 127 -14.72 9.86 -11.74
N PHE A 128 -14.47 8.55 -11.68
CA PHE A 128 -13.45 7.86 -12.47
C PHE A 128 -13.92 7.64 -13.92
N ASP A 129 -15.14 7.14 -14.11
CA ASP A 129 -15.71 6.89 -15.43
C ASP A 129 -15.75 8.17 -16.28
N SER A 130 -16.04 9.31 -15.66
CA SER A 130 -16.09 10.61 -16.33
C SER A 130 -14.74 11.06 -16.93
N GLU A 131 -13.65 10.53 -16.39
CA GLU A 131 -12.28 10.78 -16.85
C GLU A 131 -11.70 9.62 -17.68
N GLY A 132 -12.50 8.60 -18.01
CA GLY A 132 -12.07 7.47 -18.84
C GLY A 132 -11.25 6.40 -18.10
N TRP A 133 -11.36 6.34 -16.77
CA TRP A 133 -10.71 5.31 -15.97
C TRP A 133 -11.55 4.02 -15.96
N ILE A 134 -10.88 2.89 -15.85
CA ILE A 134 -11.50 1.61 -15.50
C ILE A 134 -11.43 1.47 -13.99
N VAL A 135 -12.50 1.05 -13.32
CA VAL A 135 -12.53 0.81 -11.88
C VAL A 135 -13.05 -0.59 -11.58
N GLU A 136 -12.30 -1.35 -10.78
CA GLU A 136 -12.62 -2.74 -10.44
C GLU A 136 -12.58 -2.97 -8.93
N TYR A 137 -13.46 -3.86 -8.46
CA TYR A 137 -13.49 -4.30 -7.07
C TYR A 137 -12.68 -5.60 -6.92
N GLY A 138 -11.69 -5.62 -6.03
CA GLY A 138 -10.99 -6.86 -5.63
C GLY A 138 -11.46 -7.38 -4.28
N ALA A 139 -11.29 -6.58 -3.24
CA ALA A 139 -11.62 -6.92 -1.87
C ALA A 139 -12.01 -5.66 -1.06
N THR A 140 -12.39 -5.86 0.21
CA THR A 140 -12.92 -4.81 1.10
C THR A 140 -12.00 -3.59 1.21
N THR A 141 -10.68 -3.79 1.19
CA THR A 141 -9.68 -2.71 1.21
C THR A 141 -8.81 -2.67 -0.06
N ARG A 142 -9.23 -3.36 -1.12
CA ARG A 142 -8.52 -3.38 -2.41
C ARG A 142 -9.47 -3.10 -3.55
N TRP A 143 -9.52 -1.83 -3.95
CA TRP A 143 -10.11 -1.44 -5.22
C TRP A 143 -8.99 -1.15 -6.21
N TYR A 144 -9.29 -1.22 -7.49
CA TYR A 144 -8.32 -1.02 -8.54
C TYR A 144 -8.83 0.02 -9.52
N ALA A 145 -7.91 0.82 -10.04
CA ALA A 145 -8.20 1.68 -11.16
C ALA A 145 -7.13 1.55 -12.24
N ALA A 146 -7.55 1.57 -13.50
CA ALA A 146 -6.67 1.51 -14.65
C ALA A 146 -6.82 2.76 -15.52
N HIS A 147 -5.70 3.41 -15.80
CA HIS A 147 -5.64 4.58 -16.67
C HIS A 147 -4.19 4.83 -17.12
N ASP A 148 -3.98 5.31 -18.34
CA ASP A 148 -2.63 5.48 -18.91
C ASP A 148 -1.75 6.47 -18.13
N THR A 149 -2.34 7.41 -17.39
CA THR A 149 -1.58 8.34 -16.53
C THR A 149 -0.87 7.67 -15.36
N LEU A 150 -1.28 6.46 -14.97
CA LEU A 150 -0.63 5.66 -13.94
C LEU A 150 0.69 5.04 -14.43
N ALA A 151 0.95 5.05 -15.73
CA ALA A 151 2.20 4.52 -16.28
C ALA A 151 3.41 5.35 -15.80
N GLY A 152 4.29 4.69 -15.04
CA GLY A 152 5.47 5.31 -14.44
C GLY A 152 5.12 6.44 -13.48
N LEU A 153 3.95 6.40 -12.84
CA LEU A 153 3.63 7.26 -11.72
C LEU A 153 4.27 6.68 -10.46
N ALA A 154 5.21 7.41 -9.87
CA ALA A 154 5.75 7.06 -8.56
C ALA A 154 4.65 7.26 -7.49
N SER A 155 4.45 6.25 -6.65
CA SER A 155 3.46 6.23 -5.58
C SER A 155 4.06 5.55 -4.35
N ALA A 156 3.84 6.11 -3.16
CA ALA A 156 4.31 5.48 -1.93
C ALA A 156 3.49 4.23 -1.63
N SER A 157 4.18 3.17 -1.18
CA SER A 157 3.52 2.02 -0.59
C SER A 157 2.69 2.44 0.63
N LEU A 158 1.55 1.79 0.83
CA LEU A 158 0.68 2.07 1.96
C LEU A 158 1.43 1.96 3.30
N ASP A 159 2.31 0.97 3.44
CA ASP A 159 3.08 0.72 4.67
C ASP A 159 4.10 1.81 4.97
N ARG A 160 4.44 2.66 3.99
CA ARG A 160 5.25 3.86 4.24
C ARG A 160 4.45 5.00 4.87
N VAL A 161 3.13 5.02 4.70
CA VAL A 161 2.29 6.19 5.00
C VAL A 161 1.44 6.02 6.26
N ILE A 162 1.11 4.78 6.63
CA ILE A 162 0.34 4.48 7.85
C ILE A 162 0.97 5.18 9.07
N GLY A 163 0.15 5.91 9.82
CA GLY A 163 0.54 6.62 11.04
C GLY A 163 1.37 7.88 10.82
N ARG A 164 1.70 8.24 9.57
CA ARG A 164 2.62 9.35 9.25
C ARG A 164 1.89 10.48 8.52
N ASN A 165 2.54 11.64 8.45
CA ASN A 165 2.06 12.78 7.67
C ASN A 165 1.99 12.42 6.16
N VAL A 166 0.78 12.47 5.59
CA VAL A 166 0.54 12.13 4.18
C VAL A 166 1.24 13.07 3.20
N ASP A 167 1.49 14.32 3.57
CA ASP A 167 2.11 15.33 2.69
C ASP A 167 3.55 14.96 2.30
N LEU A 168 4.24 14.19 3.14
CA LEU A 168 5.60 13.70 2.86
C LEU A 168 5.62 12.65 1.73
N TRP A 169 4.47 12.05 1.45
CA TRP A 169 4.34 10.88 0.56
C TRP A 169 3.55 11.17 -0.71
N LEU A 170 2.85 12.30 -0.77
CA LEU A 170 2.17 12.75 -1.98
C LEU A 170 3.19 13.44 -2.89
N PRO A 171 3.60 12.81 -4.02
CA PRO A 171 4.65 13.38 -4.85
C PRO A 171 4.20 14.73 -5.42
N ASN A 172 5.09 15.73 -5.35
CA ASN A 172 4.92 17.04 -6.01
C ASN A 172 5.08 16.96 -7.53
N HIS A 173 4.81 15.80 -8.13
CA HIS A 173 4.93 15.56 -9.56
C HIS A 173 3.67 16.02 -10.31
N PRO A 174 3.78 16.60 -11.52
CA PRO A 174 2.62 16.99 -12.33
C PRO A 174 1.62 15.85 -12.55
N LYS A 175 2.10 14.61 -12.77
CA LYS A 175 1.24 13.42 -12.94
C LYS A 175 0.36 13.13 -11.70
N ALA A 176 0.75 13.56 -10.50
CA ALA A 176 -0.01 13.32 -9.27
C ALA A 176 -1.08 14.41 -8.99
N ARG A 177 -1.12 15.50 -9.77
CA ARG A 177 -2.14 16.55 -9.61
C ARG A 177 -3.56 16.05 -9.86
N GLY A 178 -3.73 15.21 -10.90
CA GLY A 178 -5.02 14.60 -11.20
C GLY A 178 -5.52 13.72 -10.05
N ILE A 179 -4.62 12.91 -9.48
CA ILE A 179 -4.95 12.07 -8.32
C ILE A 179 -5.38 12.89 -7.12
N ARG A 180 -4.65 13.97 -6.79
CA ARG A 180 -5.05 14.85 -5.67
C ARG A 180 -6.40 15.49 -5.88
N ARG A 181 -6.69 15.92 -7.11
CA ARG A 181 -8.01 16.46 -7.45
C ARG A 181 -9.09 15.39 -7.24
N LEU A 182 -8.86 14.18 -7.74
CA LEU A 182 -9.78 13.06 -7.58
C LEU A 182 -9.98 12.67 -6.12
N GLN A 183 -8.93 12.68 -5.29
CA GLN A 183 -9.02 12.48 -3.84
C GLN A 183 -9.90 13.54 -3.17
N ASN A 184 -9.76 14.81 -3.55
CA ASN A 184 -10.61 15.88 -3.03
C ASN A 184 -12.08 15.71 -3.46
N GLU A 185 -12.33 15.32 -4.70
CA GLU A 185 -13.69 15.06 -5.20
C GLU A 185 -14.32 13.85 -4.50
N VAL A 186 -13.56 12.77 -4.28
CA VAL A 186 -13.97 11.62 -3.47
C VAL A 186 -14.27 12.04 -2.03
N GLN A 187 -13.41 12.84 -1.40
CA GLN A 187 -13.64 13.37 -0.05
C GLN A 187 -14.96 14.13 0.05
N MET A 188 -15.21 15.04 -0.88
CA MET A 188 -16.48 15.80 -0.92
C MET A 188 -17.69 14.89 -1.09
N LEU A 189 -17.59 13.86 -1.94
CA LEU A 189 -18.67 12.91 -2.18
C LEU A 189 -18.95 12.05 -0.94
N LEU A 190 -17.89 11.52 -0.31
CA LEU A 190 -18.01 10.60 0.82
C LEU A 190 -18.38 11.29 2.13
N TYR A 191 -18.13 12.60 2.26
CA TYR A 191 -18.40 13.35 3.48
C TYR A 191 -19.86 13.27 3.97
N ASN A 192 -20.85 13.22 3.05
CA ASN A 192 -22.28 13.09 3.40
C ASN A 192 -22.87 11.74 2.93
N HIS A 193 -22.03 10.72 2.76
CA HIS A 193 -22.50 9.44 2.26
C HIS A 193 -23.20 8.65 3.37
N PRO A 194 -24.42 8.11 3.18
CA PRO A 194 -25.18 7.44 4.24
C PRO A 194 -24.43 6.30 4.94
N ILE A 195 -23.57 5.56 4.22
CA ILE A 195 -22.72 4.53 4.82
C ILE A 195 -21.75 5.11 5.86
N ASN A 196 -21.20 6.30 5.63
CA ASN A 196 -20.34 6.93 6.64
C ASN A 196 -21.15 7.41 7.85
N ASP A 197 -22.35 7.96 7.66
CA ASP A 197 -23.24 8.33 8.76
C ASP A 197 -23.58 7.11 9.64
N GLU A 198 -23.89 5.97 9.01
CA GLU A 198 -24.18 4.72 9.71
C GLU A 198 -22.96 4.17 10.46
N ARG A 199 -21.76 4.28 9.87
CA ARG A 199 -20.49 3.86 10.49
C ARG A 199 -20.18 4.73 11.70
N GLU A 200 -20.29 6.05 11.56
CA GLU A 200 -20.07 6.99 12.66
C GLU A 200 -21.08 6.80 13.79
N ALA A 201 -22.35 6.51 13.47
CA ALA A 201 -23.37 6.18 14.48
C ALA A 201 -23.03 4.92 15.29
N ARG A 202 -22.21 4.01 14.76
CA ARG A 202 -21.66 2.83 15.47
C ARG A 202 -20.30 3.08 16.12
N GLY A 203 -19.76 4.29 16.04
CA GLY A 203 -18.42 4.63 16.52
C GLY A 203 -17.28 4.05 15.66
N GLU A 204 -17.58 3.68 14.41
CA GLU A 204 -16.59 3.23 13.45
C GLU A 204 -16.03 4.41 12.64
N LEU A 205 -14.82 4.25 12.10
CA LEU A 205 -14.19 5.26 11.27
C LEU A 205 -14.89 5.39 9.92
N ALA A 206 -15.23 6.61 9.52
CA ALA A 206 -15.69 6.90 8.16
C ALA A 206 -14.57 6.61 7.13
N VAL A 207 -14.95 6.15 5.95
CA VAL A 207 -14.04 6.15 4.78
C VAL A 207 -14.13 7.53 4.15
N ASN A 208 -13.09 8.34 4.29
CA ASN A 208 -13.11 9.72 3.82
C ASN A 208 -12.20 9.96 2.62
N SER A 209 -11.34 9.02 2.23
CA SER A 209 -10.48 9.16 1.05
C SER A 209 -10.01 7.79 0.56
N PHE A 210 -9.11 7.80 -0.43
CA PHE A 210 -8.35 6.64 -0.85
C PHE A 210 -6.85 6.94 -0.90
N TRP A 211 -6.03 5.92 -0.66
CA TRP A 211 -4.60 5.97 -0.95
C TRP A 211 -4.31 5.23 -2.26
N LEU A 212 -3.55 5.87 -3.15
CA LEU A 212 -3.12 5.28 -4.42
C LEU A 212 -1.69 4.71 -4.26
N SER A 213 -1.51 3.44 -4.60
CA SER A 213 -0.20 2.78 -4.55
C SER A 213 0.00 1.74 -5.66
N GLY A 214 1.24 1.28 -5.84
CA GLY A 214 1.57 0.16 -6.72
C GLY A 214 1.34 0.41 -8.21
N CYS A 215 1.47 1.68 -8.64
CA CYS A 215 1.14 2.10 -9.99
C CYS A 215 2.09 1.50 -11.04
N GLY A 216 1.54 0.94 -12.11
CA GLY A 216 2.33 0.49 -13.25
C GLY A 216 1.59 -0.46 -14.19
N ARG A 217 2.19 -0.71 -15.36
CA ARG A 217 1.73 -1.78 -16.27
C ARG A 217 2.20 -3.14 -15.75
N PRO A 218 1.42 -4.22 -15.91
CA PRO A 218 1.84 -5.56 -15.55
C PRO A 218 3.21 -5.88 -16.15
N GLN A 219 4.07 -6.52 -15.36
CA GLN A 219 5.35 -7.05 -15.83
C GLN A 219 5.35 -8.56 -15.64
N PRO A 220 5.91 -9.33 -16.59
CA PRO A 220 6.05 -10.77 -16.43
C PRO A 220 6.88 -11.06 -15.17
N ALA A 221 6.37 -11.94 -14.33
CA ALA A 221 7.10 -12.40 -13.15
C ALA A 221 7.96 -13.62 -13.52
N THR A 222 9.21 -13.61 -13.09
CA THR A 222 10.07 -14.78 -13.15
C THR A 222 9.50 -15.83 -12.20
N PRO A 223 9.22 -17.07 -12.66
CA PRO A 223 8.78 -18.13 -11.77
C PRO A 223 9.81 -18.35 -10.67
N HIS A 224 9.41 -18.09 -9.44
CA HIS A 224 10.28 -18.28 -8.29
C HIS A 224 9.78 -19.47 -7.47
N GLU A 225 10.31 -20.66 -7.73
CA GLU A 225 9.93 -21.86 -6.99
C GLU A 225 10.25 -21.67 -5.50
N ALA A 226 9.22 -21.86 -4.66
CA ALA A 226 9.30 -21.80 -3.20
C ALA A 226 9.75 -20.45 -2.59
N LEU A 227 9.28 -19.32 -3.12
CA LEU A 227 9.30 -18.05 -2.39
C LEU A 227 8.16 -18.02 -1.37
N GLU A 228 8.50 -17.94 -0.09
CA GLU A 228 7.58 -17.80 1.03
C GLU A 228 7.72 -16.39 1.60
N ILE A 229 6.60 -15.73 1.86
CA ILE A 229 6.54 -14.40 2.48
C ILE A 229 5.87 -14.57 3.83
N ASP A 230 6.58 -14.23 4.89
CA ASP A 230 6.06 -14.24 6.25
C ASP A 230 5.76 -12.80 6.72
N ASP A 231 4.51 -12.38 6.52
CA ASP A 231 4.02 -11.05 6.90
C ASP A 231 3.55 -10.97 8.36
N SER A 232 3.83 -11.98 9.20
CA SER A 232 3.34 -12.01 10.59
C SER A 232 3.83 -10.84 11.43
N LEU A 233 4.96 -10.23 11.06
CA LEU A 233 5.56 -9.11 11.77
C LEU A 233 4.98 -7.74 11.37
N ARG A 234 4.10 -7.67 10.36
CA ARG A 234 3.48 -6.39 9.96
C ARG A 234 2.68 -5.76 11.11
N ALA A 235 1.80 -6.53 11.74
CA ALA A 235 0.93 -6.02 12.78
C ALA A 235 1.69 -5.58 14.05
N PRO A 236 2.64 -6.37 14.61
CA PRO A 236 3.50 -5.91 15.71
C PRO A 236 4.28 -4.63 15.36
N LEU A 237 4.87 -4.56 14.16
CA LEU A 237 5.62 -3.38 13.74
C LEU A 237 4.74 -2.12 13.72
N LEU A 238 3.54 -2.20 13.15
CA LEU A 238 2.62 -1.05 13.09
C LEU A 238 2.07 -0.65 14.46
N ALA A 239 2.14 -1.54 15.44
CA ALA A 239 1.74 -1.28 16.83
C ALA A 239 2.89 -0.83 17.73
N ASP A 240 4.11 -0.66 17.17
CA ASP A 240 5.36 -0.42 17.93
C ASP A 240 5.59 -1.48 19.03
N ASP A 241 5.18 -2.73 18.78
CA ASP A 241 5.39 -3.88 19.65
C ASP A 241 6.69 -4.59 19.25
N TRP A 242 7.78 -4.24 19.94
CA TRP A 242 9.16 -4.63 19.61
C TRP A 242 9.61 -5.95 20.25
#